data_AF-A0A2S7CDC0-F1
#
_entry.id   AF-A0A2S7CDC0-F1
#
_cell.length_a   1.000
_cell.length_b   1.000
_cell.length_c   1.000
_cell.angle_alpha   90.00
_cell.angle_beta   90.00
_cell.angle_gamma   90.00
#
_symmetry.space_group_name_H-M   'P 1'
#
loop_
_entity.id
_entity.type
_entity.pdbx_description
1 polymer ?
#
loop_
_entity_poly.entity_id
_entity_poly.type
_entity_poly.pdbx_seq_one_letter_code
_entity_poly.pdbx_strand_id
1 'polypeptide(L)'
;MKPPHPYPTDVSDEEWAFAAPYLTLMDPQAPQRKYDLRLMFNALRWMARAGAPWRLIPHEFPPWEAVYQQTQRWLQAGCFEAMVNDLRSILRVAQGKQGQPSAVILDGRTLQST
;
A
#
# COMPACT_ATOMS: atom_id res chain seq x y z
N MET A 1 -8.48 -15.43 7.69
CA MET A 1 -9.14 -15.05 8.95
C MET A 1 -9.00 -13.54 9.08
N LYS A 2 -10.11 -12.78 9.17
CA LYS A 2 -10.05 -11.35 9.48
C LYS A 2 -9.73 -11.20 10.98
N PRO A 3 -8.89 -10.24 11.40
CA PRO A 3 -8.69 -9.96 12.82
C PRO A 3 -10.03 -9.60 13.50
N PRO A 4 -10.19 -9.91 14.80
CA PRO A 4 -11.46 -9.78 15.52
C PRO A 4 -11.96 -8.33 15.61
N HIS A 5 -11.09 -7.34 15.43
CA HIS A 5 -11.46 -5.93 15.29
C HIS A 5 -10.62 -5.29 14.17
N PRO A 6 -11.25 -4.63 13.18
CA PRO A 6 -10.50 -3.93 12.14
C PRO A 6 -9.75 -2.74 12.74
N TYR A 7 -8.52 -2.52 12.29
CA TYR A 7 -7.80 -1.31 12.64
C TYR A 7 -8.41 -0.10 11.92
N PRO A 8 -8.34 1.12 12.49
CA PRO A 8 -8.68 2.34 11.75
C PRO A 8 -7.85 2.56 10.48
N THR A 9 -6.71 1.86 10.35
CA THR A 9 -5.82 1.88 9.19
C THR A 9 -6.18 0.83 8.14
N ASP A 10 -7.10 -0.08 8.42
CA ASP A 10 -7.50 -1.12 7.47
C ASP A 10 -8.20 -0.51 6.27
N VAL A 11 -7.96 -1.07 5.09
CA VAL A 11 -8.65 -0.61 3.88
C VAL A 11 -10.11 -1.03 3.87
N SER A 12 -10.97 -0.11 3.41
CA SER A 12 -12.34 -0.44 3.04
C SER A 12 -12.38 -1.42 1.86
N ASP A 13 -13.55 -2.01 1.59
CA ASP A 13 -13.72 -2.88 0.42
C ASP A 13 -13.52 -2.12 -0.90
N GLU A 14 -13.92 -0.84 -0.95
CA GLU A 14 -13.76 0.04 -2.11
C GLU A 14 -12.29 0.43 -2.32
N GLU A 15 -11.59 0.83 -1.25
CA GLU A 15 -10.15 1.11 -1.30
C GLU A 15 -9.36 -0.14 -1.72
N TRP A 16 -9.77 -1.31 -1.22
CA TRP A 16 -9.15 -2.57 -1.61
C TRP A 16 -9.41 -2.90 -3.08
N ALA A 17 -10.65 -2.73 -3.57
CA ALA A 17 -10.97 -2.98 -4.97
C ALA A 17 -10.14 -2.11 -5.92
N PHE A 18 -9.84 -0.87 -5.51
CA PHE A 18 -8.93 0.01 -6.25
C PHE A 18 -7.46 -0.43 -6.14
N ALA A 19 -6.98 -0.81 -4.95
CA ALA A 19 -5.57 -1.14 -4.74
C ALA A 19 -5.16 -2.53 -5.24
N ALA A 20 -6.06 -3.51 -5.18
CA ALA A 20 -5.78 -4.92 -5.45
C ALA A 20 -5.16 -5.20 -6.83
N PRO A 21 -5.60 -4.55 -7.94
CA PRO A 21 -4.99 -4.75 -9.26
C PRO A 21 -3.50 -4.41 -9.31
N TYR A 22 -3.05 -3.38 -8.58
CA TYR A 22 -1.64 -3.00 -8.52
C TYR A 22 -0.82 -3.93 -7.63
N LEU A 23 -1.41 -4.39 -6.52
CA LEU A 23 -0.70 -5.16 -5.50
C LEU A 23 -0.62 -6.66 -5.82
N THR A 24 -1.42 -7.14 -6.78
CA THR A 24 -1.46 -8.54 -7.21
C THR A 24 -0.38 -8.79 -8.27
N LEU A 25 0.88 -8.85 -7.83
CA LEU A 25 2.03 -9.13 -8.69
C LEU A 25 2.13 -10.58 -9.16
N MET A 26 1.36 -11.47 -8.54
CA MET A 26 1.31 -12.90 -8.85
C MET A 26 -0.13 -13.39 -8.76
N ASP A 27 -0.44 -14.47 -9.47
CA ASP A 27 -1.76 -15.11 -9.42
C ASP A 27 -2.21 -15.35 -7.96
N PRO A 28 -3.46 -15.02 -7.59
CA PRO A 28 -3.99 -15.27 -6.24
C PRO A 28 -3.91 -16.74 -5.78
N GLN A 29 -3.90 -17.69 -6.72
CA GLN A 29 -3.81 -19.14 -6.50
C GLN A 29 -2.36 -19.65 -6.49
N ALA A 30 -1.36 -18.77 -6.63
CA ALA A 30 0.04 -19.17 -6.61
C ALA A 30 0.38 -19.86 -5.26
N PRO A 31 0.90 -21.10 -5.25
CA PRO A 31 1.13 -21.87 -4.03
C PRO A 31 2.18 -21.23 -3.10
N GLN A 32 3.00 -20.32 -3.62
CA GLN A 32 3.97 -19.54 -2.83
C GLN A 32 3.29 -18.47 -1.95
N ARG A 33 2.00 -18.18 -2.15
CA ARG A 33 1.25 -17.16 -1.43
C ARG A 33 0.70 -17.72 -0.12
N LYS A 34 1.47 -17.56 0.95
CA LYS A 34 1.10 -18.02 2.30
C LYS A 34 0.09 -17.12 3.02
N TYR A 35 0.09 -15.82 2.72
CA TYR A 35 -0.74 -14.83 3.40
C TYR A 35 -1.62 -14.06 2.41
N ASP A 36 -2.78 -13.63 2.90
CA ASP A 36 -3.69 -12.78 2.13
C ASP A 36 -3.06 -11.38 1.89
N LEU A 37 -3.11 -10.87 0.66
CA LEU A 37 -2.47 -9.59 0.33
C LEU A 37 -3.21 -8.41 0.95
N ARG A 38 -4.53 -8.49 1.16
CA ARG A 38 -5.25 -7.41 1.85
C ARG A 38 -4.77 -7.32 3.28
N LEU A 39 -4.59 -8.47 3.94
CA LEU A 39 -4.02 -8.51 5.28
C LEU A 39 -2.58 -7.98 5.32
N MET A 40 -1.73 -8.35 4.35
CA MET A 40 -0.37 -7.79 4.24
C MET A 40 -0.39 -6.28 4.00
N PHE A 41 -1.32 -5.79 3.19
CA PHE A 41 -1.45 -4.36 2.89
C PHE A 41 -1.98 -3.58 4.11
N ASN A 42 -2.94 -4.11 4.84
CA ASN A 42 -3.39 -3.55 6.12
C ASN A 42 -2.24 -3.46 7.13
N ALA A 43 -1.42 -4.51 7.23
CA ALA A 43 -0.25 -4.52 8.10
C ALA A 43 0.76 -3.42 7.72
N LEU A 44 0.98 -3.21 6.41
CA LEU A 44 1.81 -2.12 5.92
C LEU A 44 1.19 -0.73 6.21
N ARG A 45 -0.12 -0.54 6.02
CA ARG A 45 -0.80 0.73 6.36
C ARG A 45 -0.72 1.04 7.84
N TRP A 46 -0.89 0.02 8.69
CA TRP A 46 -0.71 0.14 10.13
C TRP A 46 0.70 0.60 10.46
N MET A 47 1.71 -0.08 9.90
CA MET A 47 3.14 0.27 10.08
C MET A 47 3.43 1.71 9.66
N ALA A 48 2.96 2.12 8.47
CA ALA A 48 3.16 3.47 7.94
C ALA A 48 2.51 4.55 8.81
N ARG A 49 1.37 4.24 9.45
CA ARG A 49 0.70 5.17 10.37
C ARG A 49 1.35 5.21 11.75
N ALA A 50 1.75 4.06 12.28
CA ALA A 50 2.30 3.95 13.63
C ALA A 50 3.76 4.44 13.71
N GLY A 51 4.53 4.35 12.62
CA GLY A 51 5.96 4.66 12.63
C GLY A 51 6.78 3.73 13.54
N ALA A 52 6.23 2.56 13.88
CA ALA A 52 6.85 1.61 14.79
C ALA A 52 7.99 0.83 14.10
N PRO A 53 8.99 0.32 14.85
CA PRO A 53 9.93 -0.67 14.34
C PRO A 53 9.20 -1.91 13.82
N TRP A 54 9.67 -2.52 12.74
CA TRP A 54 9.06 -3.70 12.10
C TRP A 54 8.76 -4.85 13.07
N ARG A 55 9.63 -5.06 14.07
CA ARG A 55 9.47 -6.13 15.06
C ARG A 55 8.29 -5.92 16.02
N LEU A 56 7.70 -4.73 16.05
CA LEU A 56 6.54 -4.40 16.87
C LEU A 56 5.21 -4.52 16.12
N ILE A 57 5.21 -5.14 14.93
CA ILE A 57 3.96 -5.43 14.23
C ILE A 57 3.04 -6.28 15.13
N PRO A 58 1.74 -5.96 15.23
CA PRO A 58 0.80 -6.75 16.01
C PRO A 58 0.78 -8.22 15.59
N HIS A 59 0.69 -9.13 16.56
CA HIS A 59 0.74 -10.58 16.34
C HIS A 59 -0.42 -11.15 15.50
N GLU A 60 -1.50 -10.37 15.31
CA GLU A 60 -2.61 -10.76 14.44
C GLU A 60 -2.32 -10.55 12.94
N PHE A 61 -1.31 -9.75 12.61
CA PHE A 61 -0.81 -9.62 11.26
C PHE A 61 0.18 -10.74 10.91
N PRO A 62 0.44 -10.97 9.61
CA PRO A 62 1.52 -11.85 9.19
C PRO A 62 2.87 -11.45 9.81
N PRO A 63 3.80 -12.40 10.00
CA PRO A 63 5.12 -12.12 10.54
C PRO A 63 5.78 -10.94 9.83
N TRP A 64 6.46 -10.08 10.60
CA TRP A 64 7.03 -8.83 10.09
C TRP A 64 7.98 -9.08 8.90
N GLU A 65 8.70 -10.20 8.87
CA GLU A 65 9.59 -10.57 7.77
C GLU A 65 8.82 -10.71 6.46
N ALA A 66 7.65 -11.34 6.51
CA ALA A 66 6.81 -11.55 5.33
C ALA A 66 6.19 -10.23 4.85
N VAL A 67 5.70 -9.40 5.77
CA VAL A 67 5.17 -8.06 5.45
C VAL A 67 6.26 -7.18 4.84
N TYR A 68 7.46 -7.19 5.43
CA TYR A 68 8.61 -6.44 4.93
C TYR A 68 9.01 -6.89 3.53
N GLN A 69 9.21 -8.19 3.30
CA GLN A 69 9.58 -8.73 1.99
C GLN A 69 8.55 -8.40 0.92
N GLN A 70 7.26 -8.54 1.24
CA GLN A 70 6.19 -8.21 0.29
C GLN A 70 6.15 -6.71 0.00
N THR A 71 6.35 -5.86 1.01
CA THR A 71 6.45 -4.41 0.84
C THR A 71 7.59 -4.04 -0.10
N GLN A 72 8.77 -4.65 0.07
CA GLN A 72 9.90 -4.43 -0.82
C GLN A 72 9.59 -4.85 -2.27
N ARG A 73 8.89 -5.96 -2.47
CA ARG A 73 8.45 -6.39 -3.82
C ARG A 73 7.51 -5.37 -4.46
N TRP A 74 6.53 -4.84 -3.72
CA TRP A 74 5.63 -3.81 -4.23
C TRP A 74 6.34 -2.52 -4.58
N LEU A 75 7.28 -2.07 -3.73
CA LEU A 75 8.11 -0.88 -3.99
C LEU A 75 8.99 -1.07 -5.23
N GLN A 76 9.70 -2.20 -5.33
CA GLN A 76 10.55 -2.50 -6.49
C GLN A 76 9.78 -2.60 -7.80
N ALA A 77 8.53 -3.07 -7.74
CA ALA A 77 7.64 -3.14 -8.89
C ALA A 77 6.95 -1.79 -9.23
N GLY A 78 7.18 -0.72 -8.46
CA GLY A 78 6.57 0.59 -8.69
C GLY A 78 5.06 0.62 -8.47
N CYS A 79 4.52 -0.28 -7.63
CA CYS A 79 3.08 -0.44 -7.45
C CYS A 79 2.42 0.82 -6.90
N PHE A 80 3.08 1.51 -5.96
CA PHE A 80 2.52 2.69 -5.31
C PHE A 80 2.59 3.92 -6.22
N GLU A 81 3.65 4.05 -7.00
CA GLU A 81 3.81 5.09 -8.01
C GLU A 81 2.72 4.99 -9.07
N ALA A 82 2.48 3.78 -9.60
CA ALA A 82 1.40 3.52 -10.54
C ALA A 82 0.02 3.85 -9.94
N MET A 83 -0.24 3.37 -8.72
CA MET A 83 -1.50 3.61 -8.01
C MET A 83 -1.76 5.10 -7.77
N VAL A 84 -0.75 5.86 -7.33
CA VAL A 84 -0.87 7.32 -7.09
C VAL A 84 -1.05 8.07 -8.40
N ASN A 85 -0.35 7.68 -9.46
CA ASN A 85 -0.49 8.29 -10.77
C ASN A 85 -1.93 8.16 -11.32
N ASP A 86 -2.49 6.95 -11.25
CA ASP A 86 -3.83 6.67 -11.77
C ASP A 86 -4.90 7.33 -10.89
N LEU A 87 -4.76 7.30 -9.57
CA LEU A 87 -5.65 8.03 -8.66
C LEU A 87 -5.64 9.53 -8.95
N ARG A 88 -4.46 10.13 -9.17
CA ARG A 88 -4.34 11.54 -9.54
C ARG A 88 -5.05 11.82 -10.87
N SER A 89 -4.88 10.95 -11.87
CA SER A 89 -5.55 11.09 -13.17
C SER A 89 -7.08 11.08 -13.03
N ILE A 90 -7.62 10.11 -12.28
CA ILE A 90 -9.06 9.98 -12.01
C ILE A 90 -9.61 11.23 -11.32
N LEU A 91 -8.95 11.71 -10.26
CA LEU A 91 -9.38 12.90 -9.53
C LEU A 91 -9.35 14.15 -10.40
N ARG A 92 -8.40 14.27 -11.33
CA ARG A 92 -8.33 15.40 -12.26
C ARG A 92 -9.46 15.36 -13.29
N VAL A 93 -9.73 14.20 -13.87
CA VAL A 93 -10.85 14.03 -14.82
C VAL A 93 -12.18 14.30 -14.14
N ALA A 94 -12.37 13.84 -12.90
CA ALA A 94 -13.56 14.13 -12.10
C ALA A 94 -13.76 15.63 -11.84
N GLN A 95 -12.69 16.43 -11.84
CA GLN A 95 -12.72 17.89 -11.74
C GLN A 95 -12.87 18.61 -13.09
N GLY A 96 -13.13 17.88 -14.19
CA GLY A 96 -13.23 18.45 -15.53
C GLY A 96 -11.88 18.89 -16.13
N LYS A 97 -10.76 18.41 -15.58
CA LYS A 97 -9.41 18.71 -16.06
C LYS A 97 -8.87 17.55 -16.91
N GLN A 98 -7.83 17.82 -17.70
CA GLN A 98 -7.07 16.74 -18.35
C GLN A 98 -6.42 15.83 -17.30
N GLY A 99 -6.46 14.50 -17.56
CA GLY A 99 -5.96 13.47 -16.64
C GLY A 99 -4.46 13.62 -16.36
N GLN A 100 -3.66 13.91 -17.39
CA GLN A 100 -2.26 14.28 -17.18
C GLN A 100 -2.15 15.77 -16.80
N PRO A 101 -1.36 16.12 -15.78
CA PRO A 101 -1.09 17.51 -15.43
C PRO A 101 -0.14 18.15 -16.46
N SER A 102 -0.32 19.44 -16.72
CA SER A 102 0.58 20.24 -17.57
C SER A 102 1.81 20.79 -16.84
N ALA A 103 1.81 20.74 -15.51
CA ALA A 103 2.91 21.21 -14.66
C ALA A 103 3.05 20.35 -13.39
N VAL A 104 4.27 20.22 -12.89
CA VAL A 104 4.61 19.50 -11.66
C VAL A 104 5.39 20.43 -10.73
N ILE A 105 5.01 20.46 -9.45
CA ILE A 105 5.77 21.14 -8.39
C ILE A 105 6.61 20.08 -7.68
N LEU A 106 7.92 20.26 -7.64
CA LEU A 106 8.86 19.41 -6.91
C LEU A 106 9.34 20.18 -5.68
N ASP A 107 8.98 19.70 -4.50
CA ASP A 107 9.46 20.22 -3.22
C ASP A 107 10.37 19.18 -2.57
N GLY A 108 11.51 19.64 -2.03
CA GLY A 108 12.53 18.79 -1.45
C GLY A 108 12.81 19.18 -0.01
N ARG A 109 12.75 18.22 0.91
CA ARG A 109 13.14 18.43 2.31
C ARG A 109 14.39 17.61 2.64
N THR A 110 15.41 18.27 3.18
CA THR A 110 16.59 17.58 3.73
C THR A 110 16.23 16.96 5.09
N LEU A 111 16.44 15.64 5.21
CA LEU A 111 16.40 14.95 6.49
C LEU A 111 17.79 15.01 7.13
N GLN A 112 17.88 15.58 8.33
CA GLN A 112 19.12 15.57 9.11
C GLN A 112 19.28 14.21 9.77
N SER A 113 20.45 13.58 9.63
CA SER A 113 20.77 12.37 10.38
C SER A 113 20.83 12.73 11.86
N THR A 114 20.22 11.88 12.69
CA THR A 114 20.40 11.90 14.15
C THR A 114 21.59 11.03 14.53
#